data_AF-R5LPR4-F1
#
_entry.id   AF-R5LPR4-F1
#
_cell.length_a   1.000
_cell.length_b   1.000
_cell.length_c   1.000
_cell.angle_alpha   90.00
_cell.angle_beta   90.00
_cell.angle_gamma   90.00
#
_symmetry.space_group_name_H-M   'P 1'
#
loop_
_entity.id
_entity.type
_entity.pdbx_description
1 polymer ?
#
loop_
_entity_poly.entity_id
_entity_poly.type
_entity_poly.pdbx_seq_one_letter_code
_entity_poly.pdbx_strand_id
1 'polypeptide(L)'
;MNVIYVCKLSKIQAEGKQIDIPKYIAINFFNVPESNIDNFQNTGINICHISDLRSFEIIDIQPATNVRWSTKLNTFLTEKGENLHEGDLLIFEKLGRSFCVRTIPRDDKKYDALLDLFEKDEKHMLLSLNLGSQPEHTENICPSYRPYITAIKSKPFLLLAGISGTGKSRIVRELARACWNKDSKEYNVQKPINYEMIQVKPNWHDSSELIGYVSRINGERYIVGPFLRFLVKALHNPNIPHFLCLDEMNLAPVEQYFAEYLSIIESRKLDDSGNIVTDPIIGFESTDAYKSLIDQLFTDDKEREEYLTEEGGKRLSIPQNLIVIGTVNMDETTFSFSRKVLDRAMTIEMNEVDLYSGLTERHEQIGKLGEKELIGIAVEGVDVYKCYKDVCDKALAYLQAVNNVLNGTSFKIAYRTRNDFLLYVVNNLPYNKDEQGNDLSEDFVIARALDEITSMKILSRIEGDDTKVTDSFLDNLKTTIEEGLKSVYDDFKTEDSVSLLKLKEMKQKLVSGYTSFWS
;
A
#
# COMPACT_ATOMS: atom_id res chain seq x y z
N MET A 1 12.98 -4.11 9.45
CA MET A 1 14.42 -4.31 9.16
C MET A 1 14.94 -5.28 10.19
N ASN A 2 15.20 -6.54 9.80
CA ASN A 2 15.80 -7.51 10.72
C ASN A 2 17.31 -7.34 10.63
N VAL A 3 17.88 -6.56 11.54
CA VAL A 3 19.33 -6.46 11.62
C VAL A 3 19.83 -7.68 12.39
N ILE A 4 20.77 -8.39 11.78
CA ILE A 4 21.47 -9.53 12.34
C ILE A 4 22.91 -9.10 12.60
N TYR A 5 23.38 -9.36 13.81
CA TYR A 5 24.77 -9.18 14.18
C TYR A 5 25.44 -10.54 14.31
N VAL A 6 26.53 -10.75 13.60
CA VAL A 6 27.32 -11.99 13.64
C VAL A 6 28.71 -11.68 14.19
N CYS A 7 29.14 -12.42 15.20
CA CYS A 7 30.45 -12.28 15.80
C CYS A 7 31.23 -13.59 15.67
N LYS A 8 32.43 -13.52 15.09
CA LYS A 8 33.40 -14.61 15.06
C LYS A 8 34.23 -14.58 16.34
N LEU A 9 34.18 -15.66 17.11
CA LEU A 9 34.89 -15.78 18.38
C LEU A 9 36.40 -15.96 18.15
N SER A 10 37.09 -14.86 17.86
CA SER A 10 38.48 -14.88 17.42
C SER A 10 39.52 -15.06 18.53
N LYS A 11 39.16 -14.83 19.79
CA LYS A 11 39.87 -15.20 21.03
C LYS A 11 38.88 -15.12 22.19
N ILE A 12 38.45 -16.24 22.76
CA ILE A 12 37.75 -16.22 24.05
C ILE A 12 38.83 -15.92 25.09
N GLN A 13 38.77 -14.79 25.81
CA GLN A 13 39.72 -14.57 26.91
C GLN A 13 39.51 -15.69 27.94
N ALA A 14 40.54 -16.52 28.11
CA ALA A 14 40.50 -17.71 28.97
C ALA A 14 40.15 -17.35 30.42
N GLU A 15 40.46 -16.13 30.86
CA GLU A 15 40.01 -15.57 32.13
C GLU A 15 38.61 -14.96 31.97
N GLY A 16 37.58 -15.77 32.19
CA GLY A 16 36.20 -15.31 32.37
C GLY A 16 35.24 -15.55 31.20
N LYS A 17 35.70 -16.10 30.07
CA LYS A 17 34.88 -16.37 28.87
C LYS A 17 34.15 -15.14 28.30
N GLN A 18 34.51 -13.92 28.66
CA GLN A 18 33.81 -12.73 28.19
C GLN A 18 34.07 -12.48 26.69
N ILE A 19 33.06 -11.94 26.01
CA ILE A 19 33.10 -11.68 24.56
C ILE A 19 33.17 -10.16 24.36
N ASP A 20 34.23 -9.70 23.69
CA ASP A 20 34.40 -8.31 23.32
C ASP A 20 33.42 -7.90 22.21
N ILE A 21 32.93 -6.67 22.31
CA ILE A 21 31.97 -6.04 21.43
C ILE A 21 32.54 -4.68 21.02
N PRO A 22 32.58 -4.34 19.73
CA PRO A 22 32.96 -2.99 19.30
C PRO A 22 32.01 -1.92 19.88
N LYS A 23 32.56 -0.77 20.33
CA LYS A 23 31.77 0.34 20.93
C LYS A 23 30.60 0.74 20.02
N TYR A 24 30.81 0.84 18.71
CA TYR A 24 29.77 1.23 17.76
C TYR A 24 28.63 0.20 17.65
N ILE A 25 28.91 -1.11 17.83
CA ILE A 25 27.87 -2.15 17.84
C ILE A 25 27.06 -2.07 19.13
N ALA A 26 27.72 -1.88 20.27
CA ALA A 26 27.04 -1.71 21.56
C ALA A 26 26.05 -0.53 21.50
N ILE A 27 26.48 0.61 20.96
CA ILE A 27 25.63 1.80 20.84
C ILE A 27 24.51 1.57 19.83
N ASN A 28 24.84 1.19 18.59
CA ASN A 28 23.88 1.26 17.48
C ASN A 28 23.00 0.01 17.34
N PHE A 29 23.51 -1.18 17.66
CA PHE A 29 22.74 -2.43 17.52
C PHE A 29 22.02 -2.78 18.82
N PHE A 30 22.75 -2.75 19.93
CA PHE A 30 22.26 -3.12 21.25
C PHE A 30 21.57 -1.96 22.00
N ASN A 31 21.54 -0.76 21.42
CA ASN A 31 20.95 0.46 22.01
C ASN A 31 21.53 0.80 23.39
N VAL A 32 22.83 0.54 23.61
CA VAL A 32 23.53 0.95 24.83
C VAL A 32 23.74 2.47 24.78
N PRO A 33 23.21 3.25 25.74
CA PRO A 33 23.43 4.69 25.76
C PRO A 33 24.93 5.02 25.82
N GLU A 34 25.39 5.94 24.97
CA GLU A 34 26.80 6.35 24.96
C GLU A 34 27.25 6.90 26.33
N SER A 35 26.35 7.63 27.01
CA SER A 35 26.56 8.11 28.37
C SER A 35 26.81 6.99 29.39
N ASN A 36 26.26 5.79 29.17
CA ASN A 36 26.51 4.65 30.07
C ASN A 36 27.90 4.07 29.83
N ILE A 37 28.38 4.08 28.59
CA ILE A 37 29.73 3.61 28.26
C ILE A 37 30.78 4.55 28.85
N ASP A 38 30.60 5.86 28.67
CA ASP A 38 31.56 6.86 29.13
C ASP A 38 31.58 7.00 30.66
N ASN A 39 30.45 6.74 31.34
CA ASN A 39 30.34 6.73 32.80
C ASN A 39 30.59 5.35 33.44
N PHE A 40 31.07 4.36 32.68
CA PHE A 40 31.33 2.99 33.15
C PHE A 40 30.12 2.31 33.85
N GLN A 41 28.91 2.52 33.33
CA GLN A 41 27.68 1.91 33.82
C GLN A 41 27.25 0.70 32.98
N ASN A 42 26.83 -0.38 33.65
CA ASN A 42 26.30 -1.57 32.98
C ASN A 42 24.93 -1.31 32.37
N THR A 43 24.67 -1.89 31.21
CA THR A 43 23.35 -1.85 30.55
C THR A 43 22.81 -3.27 30.38
N GLY A 44 21.66 -3.55 30.98
CA GLY A 44 20.97 -4.84 30.87
C GLY A 44 20.19 -4.96 29.58
N ILE A 45 20.34 -6.10 28.90
CA ILE A 45 19.69 -6.40 27.63
C ILE A 45 18.88 -7.68 27.74
N ASN A 46 17.62 -7.64 27.29
CA ASN A 46 16.76 -8.82 27.23
C ASN A 46 17.16 -9.72 26.07
N ILE A 47 17.54 -10.95 26.39
CA ILE A 47 17.95 -11.98 25.43
C ILE A 47 17.09 -13.24 25.59
N CYS A 48 16.73 -13.89 24.48
CA CYS A 48 16.17 -15.23 24.46
C CYS A 48 16.98 -16.15 23.52
N HIS A 49 16.78 -17.46 23.65
CA HIS A 49 17.43 -18.42 22.77
C HIS A 49 16.54 -18.67 21.54
N ILE A 50 17.13 -18.86 20.36
CA ILE A 50 16.32 -18.99 19.13
C ILE A 50 15.36 -20.20 19.14
N SER A 51 15.70 -21.25 19.89
CA SER A 51 14.86 -22.44 20.05
C SER A 51 13.70 -22.25 21.05
N ASP A 52 13.71 -21.15 21.80
CA ASP A 52 12.76 -20.88 22.89
C ASP A 52 12.50 -19.37 23.02
N LEU A 53 11.64 -18.87 22.14
CA LEU A 53 11.28 -17.45 22.04
C LEU A 53 10.39 -16.95 23.19
N ARG A 54 10.05 -17.81 24.17
CA ARG A 54 9.17 -17.46 25.31
C ARG A 54 9.96 -17.18 26.59
N SER A 55 11.19 -17.66 26.70
CA SER A 55 12.04 -17.50 27.89
C SER A 55 13.10 -16.41 27.66
N PHE A 56 12.98 -15.28 28.38
CA PHE A 56 13.92 -14.16 28.31
C PHE A 56 14.77 -14.06 29.57
N GLU A 57 16.03 -13.67 29.41
CA GLU A 57 16.97 -13.37 30.48
C GLU A 57 17.62 -12.00 30.26
N ILE A 58 17.89 -11.27 31.34
CA ILE A 58 18.59 -9.98 31.29
C ILE A 58 20.09 -10.22 31.43
N ILE A 59 20.82 -9.88 30.37
CA ILE A 59 22.27 -10.04 30.27
C ILE A 59 22.90 -8.66 30.16
N ASP A 60 23.86 -8.39 31.04
CA ASP A 60 24.50 -7.08 31.11
C ASP A 60 25.62 -6.94 30.07
N ILE A 61 25.66 -5.80 29.39
CA ILE A 61 26.85 -5.31 28.67
C ILE A 61 27.64 -4.40 29.61
N GLN A 62 28.92 -4.72 29.76
CA GLN A 62 29.84 -4.06 30.68
C GLN A 62 30.81 -3.14 29.91
N PRO A 63 30.85 -1.83 30.21
CA PRO A 63 31.85 -0.94 29.65
C PRO A 63 33.23 -1.20 30.28
N ALA A 64 34.22 -1.48 29.45
CA ALA A 64 35.64 -1.53 29.82
C ALA A 64 36.47 -0.96 28.65
N THR A 65 37.80 -1.11 28.68
CA THR A 65 38.69 -0.69 27.58
C THR A 65 38.20 -1.17 26.21
N ASN A 66 37.63 -2.38 26.18
CA ASN A 66 36.71 -2.85 25.15
C ASN A 66 35.34 -3.13 25.82
N VAL A 67 34.23 -2.74 25.18
CA VAL A 67 32.89 -3.09 25.67
C VAL A 67 32.73 -4.61 25.58
N ARG A 68 32.12 -5.25 26.58
CA ARG A 68 32.09 -6.73 26.67
C ARG A 68 30.81 -7.26 27.28
N TRP A 69 30.43 -8.47 26.89
CA TRP A 69 29.32 -9.20 27.53
C TRP A 69 29.68 -9.65 28.95
N SER A 70 28.71 -9.59 29.86
CA SER A 70 28.83 -10.24 31.16
C SER A 70 28.96 -11.76 31.02
N THR A 71 29.54 -12.41 32.02
CA THR A 71 29.70 -13.87 32.09
C THR A 71 28.38 -14.65 32.05
N LYS A 72 27.26 -13.96 32.33
CA LYS A 72 25.90 -14.50 32.25
C LYS A 72 25.56 -15.01 30.84
N LEU A 73 26.04 -14.35 29.78
CA LEU A 73 25.76 -14.79 28.41
C LEU A 73 26.23 -16.22 28.14
N ASN A 74 27.45 -16.55 28.58
CA ASN A 74 27.97 -17.89 28.38
C ASN A 74 27.23 -18.92 29.22
N THR A 75 26.85 -18.53 30.44
CA THR A 75 26.08 -19.39 31.35
C THR A 75 24.72 -19.71 30.72
N PHE A 76 24.01 -18.69 30.24
CA PHE A 76 22.74 -18.80 29.53
C PHE A 76 22.82 -19.74 28.31
N LEU A 77 23.83 -19.58 27.46
CA LEU A 77 24.01 -20.43 26.28
C LEU A 77 24.35 -21.88 26.67
N THR A 78 25.21 -22.06 27.67
CA THR A 78 25.57 -23.40 28.18
C THR A 78 24.35 -24.13 28.76
N GLU A 79 23.48 -23.42 29.49
CA GLU A 79 22.22 -23.99 30.03
C GLU A 79 21.24 -24.41 28.93
N LYS A 80 21.29 -23.76 27.76
CA LYS A 80 20.50 -24.13 26.57
C LYS A 80 21.17 -25.20 25.70
N GLY A 81 22.30 -25.76 26.15
CA GLY A 81 23.02 -26.85 25.47
C GLY A 81 24.04 -26.39 24.43
N GLU A 82 24.32 -25.08 24.35
CA GLU A 82 25.31 -24.52 23.43
C GLU A 82 26.63 -24.25 24.16
N ASN A 83 27.68 -25.02 23.84
CA ASN A 83 29.03 -24.77 24.34
C ASN A 83 29.80 -23.89 23.36
N LEU A 84 30.26 -22.72 23.82
CA LEU A 84 31.07 -21.79 23.03
C LEU A 84 32.51 -22.27 22.90
N HIS A 85 32.96 -22.52 21.67
CA HIS A 85 34.35 -22.82 21.34
C HIS A 85 34.99 -21.68 20.57
N GLU A 86 36.32 -21.61 20.62
CA GLU A 86 37.06 -20.63 19.83
C GLU A 86 36.79 -20.82 18.34
N GLY A 87 36.43 -19.74 17.65
CA GLY A 87 36.08 -19.67 16.24
C GLY A 87 34.66 -20.06 15.87
N ASP A 88 33.78 -20.38 16.83
CA ASP A 88 32.34 -20.46 16.55
C ASP A 88 31.79 -19.08 16.14
N LEU A 89 30.66 -19.08 15.45
CA LEU A 89 29.93 -17.86 15.11
C LEU A 89 28.76 -17.67 16.08
N LEU A 90 28.69 -16.50 16.70
CA LEU A 90 27.57 -16.10 17.55
C LEU A 90 26.65 -15.16 16.76
N ILE A 91 25.37 -15.51 16.64
CA ILE A 91 24.40 -14.74 15.85
C ILE A 91 23.36 -14.15 16.78
N PHE A 92 23.17 -12.83 16.69
CA PHE A 92 22.11 -12.10 17.35
C PHE A 92 21.15 -11.54 16.31
N GLU A 93 19.85 -11.73 16.53
CA GLU A 93 18.79 -11.12 15.72
C GLU A 93 17.87 -10.30 16.63
N LYS A 94 17.54 -9.09 16.18
CA LYS A 94 16.70 -8.16 16.94
C LYS A 94 15.22 -8.60 16.90
N LEU A 95 14.62 -8.76 18.08
CA LEU A 95 13.21 -9.12 18.28
C LEU A 95 12.50 -8.00 19.06
N GLY A 96 12.04 -6.97 18.36
CA GLY A 96 11.43 -5.78 18.98
C GLY A 96 12.41 -5.00 19.86
N ARG A 97 12.21 -5.05 21.18
CA ARG A 97 13.12 -4.47 22.20
C ARG A 97 14.10 -5.49 22.80
N SER A 98 14.00 -6.75 22.41
CA SER A 98 14.84 -7.85 22.89
C SER A 98 15.70 -8.41 21.74
N PHE A 99 16.57 -9.36 22.04
CA PHE A 99 17.42 -10.02 21.05
C PHE A 99 17.31 -11.53 21.19
N CYS A 100 17.27 -12.25 20.08
CA CYS A 100 17.45 -13.70 20.10
C CYS A 100 18.89 -14.04 19.72
N VAL A 101 19.45 -15.06 20.36
CA VAL A 101 20.82 -15.51 20.14
C VAL A 101 20.88 -17.00 19.82
N ARG A 102 21.88 -17.38 19.02
CA ARG A 102 22.28 -18.77 18.76
C ARG A 102 23.76 -18.86 18.42
N THR A 103 24.33 -20.04 18.55
CA THR A 103 25.68 -20.37 18.08
C THR A 103 25.63 -21.21 16.81
N ILE A 104 26.64 -21.03 15.95
CA ILE A 104 26.90 -21.89 14.80
C ILE A 104 28.31 -22.48 14.99
N PRO A 105 28.39 -23.78 15.32
CA PRO A 105 29.65 -24.52 15.41
C PRO A 105 30.38 -24.59 14.06
N ARG A 106 31.70 -24.78 14.11
CA ARG A 106 32.55 -24.92 12.91
C ARG A 106 32.17 -26.07 11.97
N ASP A 107 31.52 -27.11 12.48
CA ASP A 107 31.10 -28.29 11.72
C ASP A 107 29.69 -28.17 11.11
N ASP A 108 28.98 -27.05 11.35
CA ASP A 108 27.69 -26.79 10.71
C ASP A 108 27.86 -26.47 9.21
N LYS A 109 26.97 -27.00 8.37
CA LYS A 109 26.97 -26.76 6.92
C LYS A 109 26.86 -25.29 6.54
N LYS A 110 26.32 -24.44 7.41
CA LYS A 110 26.15 -23.00 7.20
C LYS A 110 27.39 -22.19 7.59
N TYR A 111 28.34 -22.80 8.30
CA TYR A 111 29.51 -22.11 8.83
C TYR A 111 30.35 -21.49 7.72
N ASP A 112 30.76 -22.29 6.72
CA ASP A 112 31.60 -21.82 5.61
C ASP A 112 30.92 -20.71 4.81
N ALA A 113 29.62 -20.85 4.53
CA ALA A 113 28.85 -19.84 3.80
C ALA A 113 28.76 -18.50 4.54
N LEU A 114 28.65 -18.52 5.87
CA LEU A 114 28.66 -17.29 6.68
C LEU A 114 30.08 -16.75 6.85
N LEU A 115 31.07 -17.62 6.90
CA LEU A 115 32.48 -17.26 7.03
C LEU A 115 32.99 -16.55 5.77
N ASP A 116 32.57 -16.99 4.58
CA ASP A 116 32.92 -16.37 3.29
C ASP A 116 32.43 -14.92 3.17
N LEU A 117 31.43 -14.53 3.97
CA LEU A 117 30.94 -13.14 4.03
C LEU A 117 31.84 -12.22 4.87
N PHE A 118 32.69 -12.77 5.74
CA PHE A 118 33.65 -11.96 6.49
C PHE A 118 34.84 -11.61 5.61
N GLU A 119 35.23 -10.33 5.56
CA GLU A 119 36.50 -9.95 4.96
C GLU A 119 37.69 -10.52 5.76
N LYS A 120 38.89 -10.61 5.14
CA LYS A 120 40.05 -11.35 5.66
C LYS A 120 40.54 -10.96 7.07
N ASP A 121 40.08 -9.85 7.63
CA ASP A 121 40.46 -9.35 8.95
C ASP A 121 39.26 -9.03 9.87
N GLU A 122 38.02 -9.30 9.44
CA GLU A 122 36.82 -8.98 10.22
C GLU A 122 36.49 -10.02 11.30
N LYS A 123 36.13 -9.53 12.48
CA LYS A 123 35.67 -10.33 13.63
C LYS A 123 34.18 -10.17 13.91
N HIS A 124 33.58 -9.13 13.36
CA HIS A 124 32.22 -8.72 13.62
C HIS A 124 31.60 -8.26 12.31
N MET A 125 30.46 -8.82 11.96
CA MET A 125 29.73 -8.51 10.73
C MET A 125 28.30 -8.11 11.12
N LEU A 126 27.81 -7.02 10.56
CA LEU A 126 26.43 -6.57 10.75
C LEU A 126 25.68 -6.73 9.43
N LEU A 127 24.76 -7.68 9.39
CA LEU A 127 23.90 -7.93 8.24
C LEU A 127 22.57 -7.25 8.47
N SER A 128 22.26 -6.22 7.69
CA SER A 128 20.88 -5.74 7.63
C SER A 128 20.09 -6.62 6.66
N LEU A 129 19.25 -7.52 7.18
CA LEU A 129 18.22 -8.13 6.36
C LEU A 129 17.12 -7.10 6.15
N ASN A 130 17.24 -6.43 5.01
CA ASN A 130 16.10 -5.87 4.33
C ASN A 130 15.26 -7.04 3.81
N LEU A 131 14.34 -7.54 4.65
CA LEU A 131 13.19 -8.32 4.17
C LEU A 131 12.19 -7.45 3.37
N GLY A 132 12.49 -6.15 3.20
CA GLY A 132 12.03 -5.42 2.02
C GLY A 132 13.06 -5.62 0.93
N SER A 133 12.70 -6.38 -0.10
CA SER A 133 13.26 -6.31 -1.46
C SER A 133 14.57 -5.53 -1.59
N GLN A 134 15.66 -6.22 -1.90
CA GLN A 134 16.56 -5.64 -2.90
C GLN A 134 15.67 -5.17 -4.07
N PRO A 135 15.79 -3.92 -4.55
CA PRO A 135 15.35 -3.62 -5.89
C PRO A 135 16.34 -4.31 -6.83
N GLU A 136 16.21 -5.63 -6.98
CA GLU A 136 16.54 -6.25 -8.25
C GLU A 136 15.60 -5.60 -9.25
N HIS A 137 16.07 -4.55 -9.90
CA HIS A 137 15.37 -3.78 -10.92
C HIS A 137 13.89 -3.53 -10.58
N THR A 138 13.55 -2.39 -9.97
CA THR A 138 12.36 -1.71 -10.49
C THR A 138 12.66 -1.53 -11.97
N GLU A 139 12.15 -2.40 -12.84
CA GLU A 139 12.07 -2.08 -14.25
C GLU A 139 11.50 -0.67 -14.31
N ASN A 140 12.23 0.28 -14.89
CA ASN A 140 11.94 1.72 -14.86
C ASN A 140 10.44 1.97 -15.02
N ILE A 141 9.72 2.16 -13.90
CA ILE A 141 8.30 2.48 -13.94
C ILE A 141 8.23 3.88 -14.52
N CYS A 142 7.52 4.05 -15.62
CA CYS A 142 7.44 5.34 -16.26
C CYS A 142 6.76 6.34 -15.30
N PRO A 143 7.39 7.51 -15.00
CA PRO A 143 6.90 8.44 -13.99
C PRO A 143 5.47 8.94 -14.20
N SER A 144 4.99 8.97 -15.44
CA SER A 144 3.61 9.35 -15.79
C SER A 144 2.54 8.41 -15.22
N TYR A 145 2.88 7.15 -14.93
CA TYR A 145 1.93 6.18 -14.34
C TYR A 145 1.99 6.12 -12.82
N ARG A 146 2.96 6.79 -12.18
CA ARG A 146 3.06 6.84 -10.71
C ARG A 146 1.75 7.26 -10.04
N PRO A 147 1.02 8.31 -10.49
CA PRO A 147 -0.23 8.71 -9.82
C PRO A 147 -1.28 7.59 -9.78
N TYR A 148 -1.35 6.74 -10.82
CA TYR A 148 -2.24 5.58 -10.87
C TYR A 148 -1.79 4.52 -9.86
N ILE A 149 -0.50 4.20 -9.85
CA ILE A 149 0.07 3.17 -8.98
C ILE A 149 -0.09 3.54 -7.51
N THR A 150 0.24 4.79 -7.14
CA THR A 150 0.12 5.27 -5.76
C THR A 150 -1.34 5.42 -5.34
N ALA A 151 -2.24 5.82 -6.26
CA ALA A 151 -3.68 5.86 -5.99
C ALA A 151 -4.21 4.45 -5.71
N ILE A 152 -3.88 3.47 -6.56
CA ILE A 152 -4.26 2.06 -6.40
C ILE A 152 -3.76 1.50 -5.06
N LYS A 153 -2.47 1.70 -4.77
CA LYS A 153 -1.85 1.21 -3.54
C LYS A 153 -2.47 1.81 -2.29
N SER A 154 -2.89 3.08 -2.36
CA SER A 154 -3.54 3.77 -1.25
C SER A 154 -5.00 3.36 -1.09
N LYS A 155 -5.72 3.20 -2.21
CA LYS A 155 -7.12 2.83 -2.25
C LYS A 155 -7.46 2.16 -3.59
N PRO A 156 -7.75 0.84 -3.62
CA PRO A 156 -7.91 0.07 -4.85
C PRO A 156 -9.31 0.25 -5.48
N PHE A 157 -9.84 1.47 -5.46
CA PHE A 157 -11.03 1.87 -6.18
C PHE A 157 -10.80 3.24 -6.84
N LEU A 158 -10.68 3.25 -8.18
CA LEU A 158 -10.35 4.44 -8.97
C LEU A 158 -11.50 4.81 -9.91
N LEU A 159 -11.63 6.11 -10.19
CA LEU A 159 -12.43 6.66 -11.28
C LEU A 159 -11.48 7.33 -12.27
N LEU A 160 -11.51 6.89 -13.53
CA LEU A 160 -10.79 7.53 -14.62
C LEU A 160 -11.77 8.38 -15.41
N ALA A 161 -11.59 9.69 -15.34
CA ALA A 161 -12.49 10.68 -15.94
C ALA A 161 -11.83 11.33 -17.15
N GLY A 162 -12.59 11.64 -18.20
CA GLY A 162 -12.08 12.37 -19.35
C GLY A 162 -12.98 12.23 -20.57
N ILE A 163 -12.66 12.96 -21.63
CA ILE A 163 -13.42 12.90 -22.88
C ILE A 163 -13.38 11.50 -23.50
N SER A 164 -14.35 11.20 -24.37
CA SER A 164 -14.36 9.93 -25.11
C SER A 164 -13.12 9.83 -26.01
N GLY A 165 -12.53 8.64 -26.10
CA GLY A 165 -11.35 8.38 -26.93
C GLY A 165 -9.99 8.62 -26.27
N THR A 166 -9.91 9.07 -25.01
CA THR A 166 -8.63 9.27 -24.28
C THR A 166 -7.96 7.98 -23.79
N GLY A 167 -8.52 6.81 -24.11
CA GLY A 167 -7.91 5.52 -23.76
C GLY A 167 -8.15 5.06 -22.31
N LYS A 168 -9.15 5.59 -21.61
CA LYS A 168 -9.50 5.21 -20.21
C LYS A 168 -9.60 3.70 -19.98
N SER A 169 -10.35 2.98 -20.81
CA SER A 169 -10.49 1.52 -20.68
C SER A 169 -9.24 0.78 -21.19
N ARG A 170 -8.43 1.41 -22.05
CA ARG A 170 -7.14 0.86 -22.52
C ARG A 170 -6.12 0.87 -21.38
N ILE A 171 -5.99 1.96 -20.63
CA ILE A 171 -5.00 2.05 -19.56
C ILE A 171 -5.23 1.01 -18.46
N VAL A 172 -6.48 0.70 -18.10
CA VAL A 172 -6.78 -0.36 -17.11
C VAL A 172 -6.27 -1.73 -17.58
N ARG A 173 -6.43 -2.03 -18.86
CA ARG A 173 -5.91 -3.26 -19.47
C ARG A 173 -4.39 -3.29 -19.49
N GLU A 174 -3.76 -2.16 -19.78
CA GLU A 174 -2.30 -2.07 -19.85
C GLU A 174 -1.66 -2.13 -18.45
N LEU A 175 -2.30 -1.59 -17.40
CA LEU A 175 -1.89 -1.81 -16.00
C LEU A 175 -1.95 -3.30 -15.62
N ALA A 176 -2.99 -4.02 -16.03
CA ALA A 176 -3.08 -5.46 -15.82
C ALA A 176 -2.00 -6.23 -16.61
N ARG A 177 -1.73 -5.81 -17.85
CA ARG A 177 -0.68 -6.37 -18.71
C ARG A 177 0.71 -6.16 -18.12
N ALA A 178 0.97 -4.99 -17.55
CA ALA A 178 2.21 -4.63 -16.87
C ALA A 178 2.52 -5.53 -15.66
N CYS A 179 1.54 -6.29 -15.15
CA CYS A 179 1.76 -7.31 -14.13
C CYS A 179 2.45 -8.58 -14.67
N TRP A 180 2.72 -8.66 -15.97
CA TRP A 180 3.33 -9.81 -16.64
C TRP A 180 4.67 -9.44 -17.28
N ASN A 181 5.61 -10.38 -17.33
CA ASN A 181 6.91 -10.12 -17.97
C ASN A 181 6.72 -10.00 -19.48
N LYS A 182 7.46 -9.12 -20.16
CA LYS A 182 7.29 -8.82 -21.60
C LYS A 182 7.41 -10.06 -22.51
N ASP A 183 8.21 -11.04 -22.09
CA ASP A 183 8.45 -12.32 -22.74
C ASP A 183 7.37 -13.39 -22.44
N SER A 184 6.51 -13.14 -21.45
CA SER A 184 5.46 -14.10 -21.08
C SER A 184 4.33 -14.15 -22.12
N LYS A 185 3.65 -15.30 -22.20
CA LYS A 185 2.46 -15.45 -23.06
C LYS A 185 1.38 -14.43 -22.66
N GLU A 186 1.21 -14.22 -21.37
CA GLU A 186 0.16 -13.37 -20.82
C GLU A 186 0.36 -11.88 -21.15
N TYR A 187 1.61 -11.42 -21.26
CA TYR A 187 1.89 -10.07 -21.73
C TYR A 187 1.47 -9.85 -23.20
N ASN A 188 1.32 -10.89 -24.00
CA ASN A 188 1.03 -10.79 -25.43
C ASN A 188 -0.43 -11.11 -25.80
N VAL A 189 -1.25 -11.61 -24.87
CA VAL A 189 -2.67 -11.91 -25.16
C VAL A 189 -3.50 -10.64 -25.26
N GLN A 190 -4.61 -10.71 -26.00
CA GLN A 190 -5.52 -9.56 -26.11
C GLN A 190 -6.13 -9.16 -24.76
N LYS A 191 -6.49 -10.14 -23.93
CA LYS A 191 -7.13 -9.95 -22.63
C LYS A 191 -6.34 -10.74 -21.57
N PRO A 192 -5.54 -10.06 -20.72
CA PRO A 192 -4.87 -10.71 -19.60
C PRO A 192 -5.87 -11.38 -18.64
N ILE A 193 -5.48 -12.49 -18.02
CA ILE A 193 -6.31 -13.29 -17.11
C ILE A 193 -6.69 -12.53 -15.84
N ASN A 194 -5.82 -11.61 -15.41
CA ASN A 194 -6.01 -10.70 -14.29
C ASN A 194 -6.75 -9.41 -14.69
N TYR A 195 -7.44 -9.39 -15.84
CA TYR A 195 -8.26 -8.26 -16.29
C TYR A 195 -9.66 -8.72 -16.68
N GLU A 196 -10.67 -8.05 -16.16
CA GLU A 196 -12.07 -8.23 -16.57
C GLU A 196 -12.73 -6.89 -16.83
N MET A 197 -13.56 -6.83 -17.88
CA MET A 197 -14.25 -5.60 -18.26
C MET A 197 -15.74 -5.86 -18.28
N ILE A 198 -16.47 -5.08 -17.50
CA ILE A 198 -17.92 -5.14 -17.42
C ILE A 198 -18.46 -3.80 -17.93
N GLN A 199 -19.27 -3.85 -18.99
CA GLN A 199 -19.91 -2.66 -19.55
C GLN A 199 -21.19 -2.38 -18.78
N VAL A 200 -21.25 -1.21 -18.13
CA VAL A 200 -22.46 -0.76 -17.43
C VAL A 200 -23.53 -0.43 -18.47
N LYS A 201 -24.80 -0.71 -18.13
CA LYS A 201 -25.95 -0.39 -18.98
C LYS A 201 -26.89 0.58 -18.27
N PRO A 202 -27.59 1.46 -19.01
CA PRO A 202 -28.46 2.47 -18.40
C PRO A 202 -29.62 1.93 -17.56
N ASN A 203 -30.03 0.67 -17.79
CA ASN A 203 -31.13 0.01 -17.09
C ASN A 203 -30.69 -0.69 -15.79
N TRP A 204 -29.47 -0.47 -15.32
CA TRP A 204 -28.97 -1.04 -14.07
C TRP A 204 -29.50 -0.22 -12.89
N HIS A 205 -30.29 -0.88 -12.03
CA HIS A 205 -30.95 -0.26 -10.87
C HIS A 205 -30.71 -1.00 -9.56
N ASP A 206 -30.01 -2.13 -9.62
CA ASP A 206 -29.60 -2.95 -8.47
C ASP A 206 -28.33 -3.75 -8.82
N SER A 207 -27.84 -4.51 -7.87
CA SER A 207 -26.57 -5.24 -7.94
C SER A 207 -26.65 -6.59 -8.68
N SER A 208 -27.82 -6.96 -9.19
CA SER A 208 -28.06 -8.28 -9.81
C SER A 208 -27.14 -8.56 -10.99
N GLU A 209 -26.79 -7.53 -11.76
CA GLU A 209 -25.94 -7.65 -12.95
C GLU A 209 -24.45 -7.83 -12.63
N LEU A 210 -24.02 -7.45 -11.43
CA LEU A 210 -22.65 -7.62 -10.95
C LEU A 210 -22.53 -8.85 -10.06
N ILE A 211 -23.32 -8.88 -8.99
CA ILE A 211 -23.26 -9.87 -7.93
C ILE A 211 -24.07 -11.11 -8.33
N GLY A 212 -25.28 -10.91 -8.83
CA GLY A 212 -26.20 -11.99 -9.18
C GLY A 212 -27.48 -11.94 -8.36
N TYR A 213 -28.35 -12.92 -8.60
CA TYR A 213 -29.66 -12.98 -7.96
C TYR A 213 -30.12 -14.43 -7.77
N VAL A 214 -31.06 -14.64 -6.84
CA VAL A 214 -31.70 -15.94 -6.63
C VAL A 214 -32.86 -16.09 -7.61
N SER A 215 -32.77 -17.09 -8.49
CA SER A 215 -33.88 -17.54 -9.31
C SER A 215 -34.62 -18.67 -8.62
N ARG A 216 -35.96 -18.67 -8.76
CA ARG A 216 -36.83 -19.76 -8.27
C ARG A 216 -37.40 -20.60 -9.43
N ILE A 217 -36.94 -20.36 -10.65
CA ILE A 217 -37.37 -21.10 -11.82
C ILE A 217 -36.64 -22.44 -11.82
N ASN A 218 -37.42 -23.53 -11.74
CA ASN A 218 -36.92 -24.92 -11.64
C ASN A 218 -36.10 -25.22 -10.37
N GLY A 219 -36.52 -24.65 -9.23
CA GLY A 219 -35.84 -24.78 -7.94
C GLY A 219 -35.16 -23.47 -7.54
N GLU A 220 -34.75 -23.39 -6.28
CA GLU A 220 -34.01 -22.25 -5.76
C GLU A 220 -32.54 -22.35 -6.18
N ARG A 221 -32.11 -21.45 -7.08
CA ARG A 221 -30.77 -21.45 -7.65
C ARG A 221 -30.24 -20.03 -7.76
N TYR A 222 -28.98 -19.83 -7.36
CA TYR A 222 -28.29 -18.56 -7.58
C TYR A 222 -27.78 -18.42 -9.01
N ILE A 223 -27.98 -17.27 -9.63
CA ILE A 223 -27.41 -16.90 -10.92
C ILE A 223 -26.21 -15.98 -10.66
N VAL A 224 -25.00 -16.54 -10.79
CA VAL A 224 -23.75 -15.85 -10.41
C VAL A 224 -23.34 -14.81 -11.44
N GLY A 225 -23.20 -13.56 -10.99
CA GLY A 225 -22.77 -12.44 -11.82
C GLY A 225 -21.25 -12.45 -12.12
N PRO A 226 -20.83 -11.70 -13.16
CA PRO A 226 -19.44 -11.63 -13.60
C PRO A 226 -18.46 -11.10 -12.54
N PHE A 227 -18.91 -10.19 -11.65
CA PHE A 227 -18.08 -9.65 -10.58
C PHE A 227 -17.58 -10.76 -9.65
N LEU A 228 -18.48 -11.62 -9.16
CA LEU A 228 -18.12 -12.69 -8.22
C LEU A 228 -17.19 -13.73 -8.87
N ARG A 229 -17.41 -14.04 -10.15
CA ARG A 229 -16.54 -14.96 -10.91
C ARG A 229 -15.13 -14.40 -11.00
N PHE A 230 -14.98 -13.10 -11.22
CA PHE A 230 -13.67 -12.46 -11.26
C PHE A 230 -13.04 -12.32 -9.87
N LEU A 231 -13.84 -12.04 -8.84
CA LEU A 231 -13.40 -12.02 -7.44
C LEU A 231 -12.78 -13.36 -7.03
N VAL A 232 -13.39 -14.49 -7.41
CA VAL A 232 -12.83 -15.83 -7.10
C VAL A 232 -11.50 -16.07 -7.82
N LYS A 233 -11.33 -15.59 -9.06
CA LYS A 233 -10.02 -15.64 -9.72
C LYS A 233 -8.94 -14.89 -8.94
N ALA A 234 -9.31 -13.73 -8.38
CA ALA A 234 -8.40 -12.94 -7.54
C ALA A 234 -8.08 -13.66 -6.22
N LEU A 235 -9.07 -14.32 -5.59
CA LEU A 235 -8.86 -15.16 -4.40
C LEU A 235 -7.89 -16.32 -4.65
N HIS A 236 -7.97 -16.97 -5.81
CA HIS A 236 -7.06 -18.07 -6.18
C HIS A 236 -5.64 -17.61 -6.53
N ASN A 237 -5.44 -16.32 -6.80
CA ASN A 237 -4.16 -15.76 -7.27
C ASN A 237 -3.75 -14.52 -6.45
N PRO A 238 -3.56 -14.63 -5.12
CA PRO A 238 -3.41 -13.49 -4.21
C PRO A 238 -2.21 -12.58 -4.55
N ASN A 239 -1.15 -13.12 -5.14
CA ASN A 239 0.08 -12.38 -5.45
C ASN A 239 0.02 -11.63 -6.80
N ILE A 240 -1.08 -11.77 -7.55
CA ILE A 240 -1.28 -11.11 -8.84
C ILE A 240 -2.36 -10.06 -8.69
N PRO A 241 -2.07 -8.76 -8.93
CA PRO A 241 -3.09 -7.72 -8.96
C PRO A 241 -4.15 -7.98 -10.04
N HIS A 242 -5.42 -7.99 -9.66
CA HIS A 242 -6.58 -8.24 -10.51
C HIS A 242 -7.36 -6.95 -10.76
N PHE A 243 -7.54 -6.59 -12.03
CA PHE A 243 -8.16 -5.34 -12.45
C PHE A 243 -9.56 -5.59 -13.00
N LEU A 244 -10.56 -5.07 -12.29
CA LEU A 244 -11.93 -5.02 -12.77
C LEU A 244 -12.21 -3.62 -13.33
N CYS A 245 -12.46 -3.54 -14.63
CA CYS A 245 -12.86 -2.33 -15.33
C CYS A 245 -14.39 -2.26 -15.43
N LEU A 246 -15.02 -1.31 -14.74
CA LEU A 246 -16.42 -0.93 -14.96
C LEU A 246 -16.47 0.15 -16.03
N ASP A 247 -16.77 -0.25 -17.26
CA ASP A 247 -16.73 0.64 -18.42
C ASP A 247 -18.01 1.49 -18.47
N GLU A 248 -17.83 2.79 -18.67
CA GLU A 248 -18.89 3.81 -18.67
C GLU A 248 -19.72 3.77 -17.37
N MET A 249 -19.01 3.77 -16.25
CA MET A 249 -19.54 3.57 -14.91
C MET A 249 -20.73 4.50 -14.59
N ASN A 250 -20.71 5.73 -15.12
CA ASN A 250 -21.72 6.75 -14.90
C ASN A 250 -22.92 6.70 -15.86
N LEU A 251 -23.08 5.64 -16.67
CA LEU A 251 -24.30 5.42 -17.46
C LEU A 251 -25.53 5.06 -16.62
N ALA A 252 -25.32 4.58 -15.39
CA ALA A 252 -26.38 4.25 -14.45
C ALA A 252 -26.03 4.79 -13.05
N PRO A 253 -27.03 4.95 -12.15
CA PRO A 253 -26.79 5.41 -10.79
C PRO A 253 -25.87 4.46 -10.01
N VAL A 254 -24.60 4.86 -9.85
CA VAL A 254 -23.54 4.01 -9.33
C VAL A 254 -23.81 3.52 -7.92
N GLU A 255 -24.38 4.37 -7.05
CA GLU A 255 -24.74 3.98 -5.70
C GLU A 255 -25.83 2.90 -5.61
N GLN A 256 -26.56 2.61 -6.70
CA GLN A 256 -27.60 1.58 -6.72
C GLN A 256 -27.01 0.22 -7.11
N TYR A 257 -26.41 0.12 -8.30
CA TYR A 257 -25.91 -1.17 -8.79
C TYR A 257 -24.60 -1.61 -8.13
N PHE A 258 -23.86 -0.68 -7.53
CA PHE A 258 -22.58 -0.95 -6.88
C PHE A 258 -22.66 -0.86 -5.35
N ALA A 259 -23.87 -0.88 -4.78
CA ALA A 259 -24.14 -0.59 -3.38
C ALA A 259 -23.37 -1.51 -2.41
N GLU A 260 -23.36 -2.82 -2.66
CA GLU A 260 -22.75 -3.85 -1.81
C GLU A 260 -21.24 -3.65 -1.78
N TYR A 261 -20.60 -3.47 -2.94
CA TYR A 261 -19.17 -3.20 -3.00
C TYR A 261 -18.81 -1.93 -2.23
N LEU A 262 -19.54 -0.83 -2.46
CA LEU A 262 -19.33 0.44 -1.76
C LEU A 262 -19.54 0.30 -0.25
N SER A 263 -20.40 -0.60 0.21
CA SER A 263 -20.55 -0.88 1.64
C SER A 263 -19.36 -1.66 2.19
N ILE A 264 -18.96 -2.74 1.51
CA ILE A 264 -17.94 -3.66 2.02
C ILE A 264 -16.55 -3.04 2.02
N ILE A 265 -16.21 -2.18 1.05
CA ILE A 265 -14.92 -1.50 1.04
C ILE A 265 -14.70 -0.62 2.29
N GLU A 266 -15.77 -0.21 2.99
CA GLU A 266 -15.68 0.56 4.24
C GLU A 266 -15.31 -0.29 5.46
N SER A 267 -15.55 -1.61 5.39
CA SER A 267 -15.17 -2.56 6.45
C SER A 267 -13.68 -2.94 6.42
N ARG A 268 -12.95 -2.48 5.38
CA ARG A 268 -11.56 -2.83 5.14
C ARG A 268 -10.69 -2.38 6.31
N LYS A 269 -10.01 -3.32 6.96
CA LYS A 269 -9.13 -3.08 8.11
C LYS A 269 -7.96 -4.05 8.13
N LEU A 270 -6.90 -3.69 8.86
CA LEU A 270 -5.87 -4.66 9.25
C LEU A 270 -6.40 -5.51 10.40
N ASP A 271 -6.24 -6.83 10.29
CA ASP A 271 -6.46 -7.76 11.39
C ASP A 271 -5.22 -7.86 12.30
N ASP A 272 -5.37 -8.55 13.44
CA ASP A 272 -4.28 -8.75 14.40
C ASP A 272 -3.09 -9.54 13.83
N SER A 273 -3.29 -10.23 12.70
CA SER A 273 -2.25 -10.98 11.99
C SER A 273 -1.53 -10.14 10.94
N GLY A 274 -1.95 -8.88 10.73
CA GLY A 274 -1.39 -7.97 9.73
C GLY A 274 -1.94 -8.17 8.32
N ASN A 275 -3.02 -8.94 8.14
CA ASN A 275 -3.70 -9.09 6.87
C ASN A 275 -4.78 -8.04 6.70
N ILE A 276 -5.01 -7.60 5.47
CA ILE A 276 -6.12 -6.72 5.17
C ILE A 276 -7.36 -7.56 4.87
N VAL A 277 -8.40 -7.37 5.67
CA VAL A 277 -9.65 -8.12 5.58
C VAL A 277 -10.84 -7.20 5.36
N THR A 278 -11.92 -7.74 4.80
CA THR A 278 -13.23 -7.08 4.69
C THR A 278 -14.32 -8.00 5.20
N ASP A 279 -15.46 -7.41 5.54
CA ASP A 279 -16.72 -8.13 5.70
C ASP A 279 -17.05 -8.91 4.41
N PRO A 280 -17.84 -9.99 4.52
CA PRO A 280 -18.26 -10.78 3.35
C PRO A 280 -19.14 -9.96 2.41
N ILE A 281 -18.86 -10.01 1.10
CA ILE A 281 -19.72 -9.42 0.07
C ILE A 281 -21.05 -10.15 -0.07
N ILE A 282 -21.05 -11.45 0.22
CA ILE A 282 -22.26 -12.25 0.35
C ILE A 282 -22.20 -12.95 1.70
N GLY A 283 -23.20 -12.70 2.53
CA GLY A 283 -23.38 -13.37 3.81
C GLY A 283 -23.58 -14.87 3.62
N PHE A 284 -23.09 -15.66 4.57
CA PHE A 284 -23.38 -17.08 4.60
C PHE A 284 -24.86 -17.29 4.90
N GLU A 285 -25.50 -18.16 4.13
CA GLU A 285 -26.87 -18.61 4.36
C GLU A 285 -26.94 -20.12 4.13
N SER A 286 -27.58 -20.86 5.04
CA SER A 286 -27.83 -22.30 4.87
C SER A 286 -29.01 -22.55 3.93
N THR A 287 -28.92 -22.08 2.68
CA THR A 287 -29.95 -22.19 1.63
C THR A 287 -29.43 -22.95 0.40
N ASP A 288 -30.36 -23.52 -0.38
CA ASP A 288 -30.02 -24.17 -1.66
C ASP A 288 -29.45 -23.16 -2.66
N ALA A 289 -29.90 -21.90 -2.60
CA ALA A 289 -29.32 -20.79 -3.37
C ALA A 289 -27.83 -20.60 -3.06
N TYR A 290 -27.47 -20.46 -1.78
CA TYR A 290 -26.07 -20.25 -1.38
C TYR A 290 -25.19 -21.45 -1.75
N LYS A 291 -25.70 -22.66 -1.53
CA LYS A 291 -25.00 -23.87 -2.00
C LYS A 291 -24.75 -23.84 -3.50
N SER A 292 -25.79 -23.54 -4.29
CA SER A 292 -25.69 -23.37 -5.75
C SER A 292 -24.70 -22.28 -6.15
N LEU A 293 -24.58 -21.20 -5.39
CA LEU A 293 -23.59 -20.13 -5.63
C LEU A 293 -22.16 -20.67 -5.46
N ILE A 294 -21.89 -21.33 -4.34
CA ILE A 294 -20.57 -21.91 -4.03
C ILE A 294 -20.20 -23.00 -5.05
N ASP A 295 -21.14 -23.87 -5.41
CA ASP A 295 -20.93 -24.91 -6.43
C ASP A 295 -20.59 -24.34 -7.81
N GLN A 296 -21.10 -23.15 -8.15
CA GLN A 296 -20.83 -22.46 -9.42
C GLN A 296 -19.54 -21.65 -9.42
N LEU A 297 -19.05 -21.24 -8.25
CA LEU A 297 -17.86 -20.43 -8.08
C LEU A 297 -16.60 -21.28 -7.93
N PHE A 298 -16.70 -22.38 -7.18
CA PHE A 298 -15.59 -23.25 -6.86
C PHE A 298 -15.79 -24.62 -7.52
N THR A 299 -14.69 -25.25 -7.92
CA THR A 299 -14.71 -26.59 -8.55
C THR A 299 -14.17 -27.68 -7.66
N ASP A 300 -13.32 -27.33 -6.69
CA ASP A 300 -12.77 -28.25 -5.71
C ASP A 300 -13.75 -28.49 -4.55
N ASP A 301 -14.00 -29.77 -4.23
CA ASP A 301 -15.01 -30.13 -3.22
C ASP A 301 -14.59 -29.76 -1.79
N LYS A 302 -13.29 -29.76 -1.48
CA LYS A 302 -12.81 -29.34 -0.15
C LYS A 302 -12.96 -27.85 0.03
N GLU A 303 -12.60 -27.07 -0.99
CA GLU A 303 -12.79 -25.62 -0.97
C GLU A 303 -14.27 -25.26 -0.82
N ARG A 304 -15.18 -25.94 -1.54
CA ARG A 304 -16.62 -25.75 -1.36
C ARG A 304 -17.05 -25.99 0.08
N GLU A 305 -16.60 -27.08 0.70
CA GLU A 305 -16.94 -27.41 2.09
C GLU A 305 -16.52 -26.30 3.07
N GLU A 306 -15.35 -25.67 2.86
CA GLU A 306 -14.90 -24.54 3.67
C GLU A 306 -15.86 -23.33 3.60
N TYR A 307 -16.43 -23.02 2.43
CA TYR A 307 -17.40 -21.92 2.28
C TYR A 307 -18.83 -22.31 2.71
N LEU A 308 -19.17 -23.60 2.69
CA LEU A 308 -20.46 -24.11 3.15
C LEU A 308 -20.52 -24.33 4.67
N THR A 309 -19.38 -24.18 5.36
CA THR A 309 -19.31 -24.31 6.81
C THR A 309 -19.72 -23.01 7.51
N GLU A 310 -20.69 -23.11 8.42
CA GLU A 310 -21.20 -21.97 9.19
C GLU A 310 -20.15 -21.47 10.20
N GLU A 311 -19.75 -22.25 11.19
CA GLU A 311 -18.77 -21.80 12.18
C GLU A 311 -17.33 -22.09 11.72
N GLY A 312 -16.49 -21.06 11.66
CA GLY A 312 -15.07 -21.20 11.27
C GLY A 312 -14.82 -21.43 9.78
N GLY A 313 -15.87 -21.45 8.95
CA GLY A 313 -15.75 -21.53 7.50
C GLY A 313 -15.25 -20.24 6.85
N LYS A 314 -14.83 -20.35 5.58
CA LYS A 314 -14.45 -19.21 4.76
C LYS A 314 -15.66 -18.39 4.34
N ARG A 315 -15.40 -17.13 3.97
CA ARG A 315 -16.42 -16.19 3.48
C ARG A 315 -15.94 -15.52 2.21
N LEU A 316 -16.89 -15.21 1.33
CA LEU A 316 -16.62 -14.47 0.10
C LEU A 316 -16.37 -13.00 0.47
N SER A 317 -15.13 -12.66 0.81
CA SER A 317 -14.68 -11.30 1.08
C SER A 317 -13.93 -10.71 -0.12
N ILE A 318 -13.70 -9.39 -0.13
CA ILE A 318 -12.93 -8.73 -1.18
C ILE A 318 -11.44 -9.03 -0.96
N PRO A 319 -10.74 -9.70 -1.90
CA PRO A 319 -9.32 -9.97 -1.74
C PRO A 319 -8.49 -8.70 -1.94
N GLN A 320 -7.36 -8.61 -1.25
CA GLN A 320 -6.52 -7.41 -1.20
C GLN A 320 -5.92 -7.02 -2.56
N ASN A 321 -5.80 -7.98 -3.47
CA ASN A 321 -5.28 -7.81 -4.83
C ASN A 321 -6.36 -7.41 -5.85
N LEU A 322 -7.64 -7.26 -5.46
CA LEU A 322 -8.69 -6.78 -6.36
C LEU A 322 -8.66 -5.25 -6.43
N ILE A 323 -8.53 -4.74 -7.65
CA ILE A 323 -8.52 -3.32 -7.99
C ILE A 323 -9.71 -3.06 -8.89
N VAL A 324 -10.60 -2.17 -8.46
CA VAL A 324 -11.74 -1.76 -9.28
C VAL A 324 -11.47 -0.38 -9.88
N ILE A 325 -11.66 -0.26 -11.19
CA ILE A 325 -11.51 1.01 -11.90
C ILE A 325 -12.77 1.28 -12.72
N GLY A 326 -13.44 2.40 -12.45
CA GLY A 326 -14.55 2.89 -13.25
C GLY A 326 -14.06 3.87 -14.31
N THR A 327 -14.44 3.68 -15.58
CA THR A 327 -14.22 4.70 -16.61
C THR A 327 -15.44 5.60 -16.67
N VAL A 328 -15.20 6.91 -16.76
CA VAL A 328 -16.22 7.95 -16.67
C VAL A 328 -16.15 8.81 -17.92
N ASN A 329 -17.30 8.96 -18.59
CA ASN A 329 -17.43 9.95 -19.65
C ASN A 329 -17.97 11.26 -19.06
N MET A 330 -17.39 12.38 -19.47
CA MET A 330 -17.69 13.73 -18.93
C MET A 330 -18.77 14.46 -19.72
N ASP A 331 -19.56 13.73 -20.52
CA ASP A 331 -20.58 14.30 -21.40
C ASP A 331 -21.95 14.42 -20.71
N GLU A 332 -22.80 15.30 -21.24
CA GLU A 332 -24.11 15.67 -20.68
C GLU A 332 -25.09 14.48 -20.53
N THR A 333 -24.81 13.34 -21.15
CA THR A 333 -25.73 12.18 -21.20
C THR A 333 -25.59 11.21 -20.03
N THR A 334 -24.82 11.56 -19.00
CA THR A 334 -24.43 10.67 -17.90
C THR A 334 -24.91 11.15 -16.52
N PHE A 335 -24.95 10.22 -15.55
CA PHE A 335 -25.33 10.54 -14.17
C PHE A 335 -24.16 11.16 -13.40
N SER A 336 -24.43 12.23 -12.66
CA SER A 336 -23.46 12.78 -11.70
C SER A 336 -23.19 11.78 -10.58
N PHE A 337 -21.95 11.75 -10.08
CA PHE A 337 -21.60 10.89 -8.96
C PHE A 337 -22.13 11.41 -7.64
N SER A 338 -22.77 10.53 -6.87
CA SER A 338 -23.06 10.83 -5.48
C SER A 338 -21.77 10.92 -4.65
N ARG A 339 -21.81 11.73 -3.60
CA ARG A 339 -20.70 11.84 -2.62
C ARG A 339 -20.31 10.50 -2.02
N LYS A 340 -21.28 9.60 -1.87
CA LYS A 340 -21.05 8.24 -1.38
C LYS A 340 -20.01 7.52 -2.23
N VAL A 341 -20.06 7.68 -3.55
CA VAL A 341 -19.09 7.08 -4.49
C VAL A 341 -17.75 7.82 -4.42
N LEU A 342 -17.77 9.15 -4.55
CA LEU A 342 -16.56 9.98 -4.57
C LEU A 342 -15.73 9.88 -3.28
N ASP A 343 -16.36 9.69 -2.14
CA ASP A 343 -15.67 9.49 -0.87
C ASP A 343 -14.90 8.15 -0.83
N ARG A 344 -15.36 7.15 -1.59
CA ARG A 344 -14.79 5.80 -1.62
C ARG A 344 -13.81 5.58 -2.78
N ALA A 345 -13.79 6.45 -3.79
CA ALA A 345 -12.88 6.35 -4.92
C ALA A 345 -11.73 7.36 -4.89
N MET A 346 -10.69 7.09 -5.68
CA MET A 346 -9.67 8.05 -6.11
C MET A 346 -9.98 8.48 -7.54
N THR A 347 -10.13 9.79 -7.82
CA THR A 347 -10.45 10.27 -9.16
C THR A 347 -9.19 10.74 -9.88
N ILE A 348 -8.93 10.23 -11.08
CA ILE A 348 -7.85 10.71 -11.96
C ILE A 348 -8.47 11.21 -13.26
N GLU A 349 -8.11 12.43 -13.65
CA GLU A 349 -8.56 13.04 -14.89
C GLU A 349 -7.54 12.80 -16.00
N MET A 350 -8.01 12.36 -17.16
CA MET A 350 -7.25 12.01 -18.36
C MET A 350 -7.59 12.98 -19.49
N ASN A 351 -7.18 14.24 -19.35
CA ASN A 351 -7.47 15.30 -20.32
C ASN A 351 -6.31 15.57 -21.29
N GLU A 352 -5.09 15.18 -20.95
CA GLU A 352 -3.94 15.36 -21.82
C GLU A 352 -3.97 14.32 -22.95
N VAL A 353 -4.09 14.80 -24.18
CA VAL A 353 -4.08 13.97 -25.38
C VAL A 353 -2.79 14.25 -26.14
N ASP A 354 -1.88 13.29 -26.13
CA ASP A 354 -0.73 13.27 -27.03
C ASP A 354 -1.08 12.48 -28.30
N LEU A 355 -1.26 13.21 -29.41
CA LEU A 355 -1.58 12.63 -30.72
C LEU A 355 -0.44 11.82 -31.33
N TYR A 356 0.79 11.97 -30.82
CA TYR A 356 1.95 11.21 -31.27
C TYR A 356 2.20 9.96 -30.43
N SER A 357 1.58 9.86 -29.26
CA SER A 357 1.71 8.70 -28.38
C SER A 357 1.10 7.44 -29.00
N GLY A 358 1.72 6.28 -28.73
CA GLY A 358 1.24 4.98 -29.20
C GLY A 358 1.37 4.71 -30.71
N LEU A 359 2.07 5.57 -31.47
CA LEU A 359 2.33 5.36 -32.90
C LEU A 359 3.52 4.42 -33.17
N THR A 360 4.48 4.37 -32.25
CA THR A 360 5.72 3.59 -32.39
C THR A 360 5.64 2.23 -31.71
N GLU A 361 4.80 2.12 -30.67
CA GLU A 361 4.70 0.93 -29.85
C GLU A 361 3.24 0.53 -29.60
N ARG A 362 3.00 -0.78 -29.56
CA ARG A 362 1.65 -1.34 -29.42
C ARG A 362 1.09 -1.22 -27.99
N HIS A 363 1.98 -1.30 -27.00
CA HIS A 363 1.67 -1.38 -25.58
C HIS A 363 2.32 -0.21 -24.84
N GLU A 364 1.69 0.20 -23.75
CA GLU A 364 2.20 1.30 -22.92
C GLU A 364 3.47 0.86 -22.17
N GLN A 365 4.48 1.73 -22.12
CA GLN A 365 5.74 1.44 -21.40
C GLN A 365 5.61 1.80 -19.91
N ILE A 366 4.71 1.12 -19.22
CA ILE A 366 4.44 1.35 -17.79
C ILE A 366 5.61 0.88 -16.92
N GLY A 367 6.34 -0.16 -17.35
CA GLY A 367 7.29 -0.91 -16.52
C GLY A 367 6.61 -2.09 -15.81
N LYS A 368 7.38 -3.08 -15.36
CA LYS A 368 6.82 -4.23 -14.62
C LYS A 368 6.20 -3.78 -13.31
N LEU A 369 4.95 -4.19 -13.11
CA LEU A 369 4.22 -4.01 -11.85
C LEU A 369 4.05 -5.36 -11.15
N GLY A 370 3.95 -5.34 -9.84
CA GLY A 370 3.64 -6.51 -9.03
C GLY A 370 2.89 -6.17 -7.75
N GLU A 371 2.85 -7.14 -6.85
CA GLU A 371 2.27 -6.99 -5.51
C GLU A 371 2.84 -5.78 -4.76
N LYS A 372 4.16 -5.58 -4.79
CA LYS A 372 4.83 -4.52 -4.02
C LYS A 372 4.41 -3.12 -4.46
N GLU A 373 4.15 -2.93 -5.75
CA GLU A 373 3.79 -1.63 -6.33
C GLU A 373 2.31 -1.33 -6.13
N LEU A 374 1.43 -2.34 -6.19
CA LEU A 374 -0.02 -2.13 -6.29
C LEU A 374 -0.82 -2.57 -5.06
N ILE A 375 -0.30 -3.52 -4.27
CA ILE A 375 -1.00 -4.04 -3.10
C ILE A 375 -0.55 -3.27 -1.86
N GLY A 376 -1.46 -2.44 -1.32
CA GLY A 376 -1.20 -1.64 -0.12
C GLY A 376 -1.11 -2.50 1.14
N ILE A 377 -0.22 -2.15 2.05
CA ILE A 377 0.00 -2.82 3.35
C ILE A 377 -0.67 -2.08 4.53
N ALA A 378 -1.36 -0.97 4.24
CA ALA A 378 -2.02 -0.09 5.20
C ALA A 378 -3.36 0.37 4.62
N VAL A 379 -4.33 0.62 5.50
CA VAL A 379 -5.73 0.93 5.13
C VAL A 379 -6.28 2.13 5.88
N GLU A 380 -5.72 2.46 7.04
CA GLU A 380 -6.10 3.59 7.85
C GLU A 380 -4.91 4.48 8.18
N GLY A 381 -5.19 5.73 8.55
CA GLY A 381 -4.14 6.67 8.94
C GLY A 381 -3.32 6.20 10.14
N VAL A 382 -3.94 5.44 11.07
CA VAL A 382 -3.25 4.90 12.26
C VAL A 382 -2.12 3.93 11.91
N ASP A 383 -2.25 3.22 10.78
CA ASP A 383 -1.29 2.22 10.31
C ASP A 383 0.05 2.86 9.91
N VAL A 384 0.01 4.10 9.42
CA VAL A 384 1.19 4.82 8.92
C VAL A 384 1.65 5.93 9.86
N TYR A 385 0.74 6.53 10.65
CA TYR A 385 1.01 7.76 11.40
C TYR A 385 2.21 7.64 12.35
N LYS A 386 2.31 6.53 13.09
CA LYS A 386 3.39 6.35 14.07
C LYS A 386 4.77 6.22 13.40
N CYS A 387 4.84 5.59 12.24
CA CYS A 387 6.08 5.33 11.51
C CYS A 387 6.53 6.53 10.67
N TYR A 388 5.58 7.36 10.22
CA TYR A 388 5.81 8.49 9.31
C TYR A 388 5.33 9.82 9.91
N LYS A 389 5.53 10.00 11.22
CA LYS A 389 4.91 11.10 11.98
C LYS A 389 5.16 12.48 11.36
N ASP A 390 6.41 12.80 11.05
CA ASP A 390 6.77 14.12 10.53
C ASP A 390 6.13 14.39 9.15
N VAL A 391 6.11 13.39 8.28
CA VAL A 391 5.45 13.43 6.97
C VAL A 391 3.94 13.60 7.13
N CYS A 392 3.34 12.81 8.02
CA CYS A 392 1.90 12.88 8.30
C CYS A 392 1.52 14.22 8.92
N ASP A 393 2.31 14.78 9.82
CA ASP A 393 2.03 16.07 10.47
C ASP A 393 2.08 17.22 9.45
N LYS A 394 3.01 17.20 8.48
CA LYS A 394 3.02 18.12 7.32
C LYS A 394 1.72 17.99 6.49
N ALA A 395 1.34 16.76 6.14
CA ALA A 395 0.12 16.52 5.38
C ALA A 395 -1.15 16.95 6.14
N LEU A 396 -1.20 16.76 7.46
CA LEU A 396 -2.30 17.19 8.32
C LEU A 396 -2.37 18.71 8.43
N ALA A 397 -1.23 19.40 8.56
CA ALA A 397 -1.20 20.86 8.60
C ALA A 397 -1.74 21.47 7.30
N TYR A 398 -1.30 20.95 6.15
CA TYR A 398 -1.85 21.31 4.83
C TYR A 398 -3.36 21.05 4.76
N LEU A 399 -3.79 19.83 5.10
CA LEU A 399 -5.20 19.43 5.01
C LEU A 399 -6.09 20.26 5.94
N GLN A 400 -5.59 20.65 7.11
CA GLN A 400 -6.30 21.50 8.06
C GLN A 400 -6.50 22.91 7.50
N ALA A 401 -5.47 23.49 6.87
CA ALA A 401 -5.59 24.79 6.21
C ALA A 401 -6.67 24.76 5.11
N VAL A 402 -6.64 23.75 4.24
CA VAL A 402 -7.66 23.56 3.20
C VAL A 402 -9.06 23.35 3.81
N ASN A 403 -9.18 22.52 4.84
CA ASN A 403 -10.46 22.25 5.49
C ASN A 403 -11.07 23.49 6.17
N ASN A 404 -10.25 24.45 6.62
CA ASN A 404 -10.75 25.71 7.17
C ASN A 404 -11.50 26.54 6.13
N VAL A 405 -11.04 26.54 4.87
CA VAL A 405 -11.74 27.19 3.74
C VAL A 405 -13.02 26.44 3.38
N LEU A 406 -12.98 25.11 3.43
CA LEU A 406 -14.14 24.26 3.13
C LEU A 406 -15.17 24.25 4.27
N ASN A 407 -14.84 24.76 5.46
CA ASN A 407 -15.72 24.73 6.61
C ASN A 407 -16.94 25.63 6.39
N GLY A 408 -18.13 25.17 6.79
CA GLY A 408 -19.39 25.85 6.50
C GLY A 408 -19.92 25.60 5.08
N THR A 409 -19.15 24.97 4.21
CA THR A 409 -19.64 24.45 2.93
C THR A 409 -20.04 22.98 3.06
N SER A 410 -20.75 22.49 2.05
CA SER A 410 -21.00 21.06 1.92
C SER A 410 -19.71 20.26 1.67
N PHE A 411 -18.59 20.85 1.24
CA PHE A 411 -17.37 20.14 0.81
C PHE A 411 -16.39 19.79 1.93
N LYS A 412 -16.80 19.98 3.19
CA LYS A 412 -15.99 19.73 4.39
C LYS A 412 -15.28 18.37 4.34
N ILE A 413 -14.05 18.34 4.84
CA ILE A 413 -13.19 17.16 4.89
C ILE A 413 -13.52 16.35 6.15
N ALA A 414 -13.69 15.04 5.97
CA ALA A 414 -13.93 14.09 7.05
C ALA A 414 -12.74 13.11 7.21
N TYR A 415 -12.80 12.27 8.24
CA TYR A 415 -11.72 11.33 8.60
C TYR A 415 -11.30 10.40 7.47
N ARG A 416 -12.21 10.01 6.57
CA ARG A 416 -11.90 9.17 5.41
C ARG A 416 -10.94 9.85 4.44
N THR A 417 -11.25 11.08 4.06
CA THR A 417 -10.37 11.88 3.20
C THR A 417 -9.02 12.11 3.88
N ARG A 418 -9.00 12.37 5.19
CA ARG A 418 -7.74 12.43 5.95
C ARG A 418 -6.93 11.14 5.83
N ASN A 419 -7.54 9.97 6.03
CA ASN A 419 -6.84 8.69 5.91
C ASN A 419 -6.28 8.50 4.49
N ASP A 420 -7.09 8.79 3.47
CA ASP A 420 -6.69 8.72 2.05
C ASP A 420 -5.46 9.62 1.79
N PHE A 421 -5.43 10.84 2.34
CA PHE A 421 -4.28 11.76 2.25
C PHE A 421 -3.00 11.17 2.84
N LEU A 422 -3.07 10.64 4.06
CA LEU A 422 -1.89 10.09 4.74
C LEU A 422 -1.32 8.89 3.99
N LEU A 423 -2.18 7.97 3.56
CA LEU A 423 -1.76 6.79 2.80
C LEU A 423 -1.12 7.17 1.47
N TYR A 424 -1.72 8.12 0.75
CA TYR A 424 -1.21 8.56 -0.55
C TYR A 424 0.15 9.24 -0.45
N VAL A 425 0.33 10.16 0.51
CA VAL A 425 1.62 10.84 0.71
C VAL A 425 2.70 9.82 1.08
N VAL A 426 2.42 8.91 2.01
CA VAL A 426 3.38 7.87 2.43
C VAL A 426 3.74 6.93 1.26
N ASN A 427 2.75 6.50 0.47
CA ASN A 427 2.97 5.65 -0.69
C ASN A 427 3.73 6.37 -1.83
N ASN A 428 3.86 7.69 -1.78
CA ASN A 428 4.64 8.47 -2.73
C ASN A 428 6.11 8.62 -2.35
N LEU A 429 6.49 8.44 -1.09
CA LEU A 429 7.86 8.61 -0.60
C LEU A 429 8.91 7.77 -1.38
N PRO A 430 8.64 6.52 -1.80
CA PRO A 430 9.59 5.74 -2.59
C PRO A 430 9.89 6.32 -3.99
N TYR A 431 9.07 7.24 -4.50
CA TYR A 431 9.21 7.85 -5.82
C TYR A 431 9.98 9.17 -5.73
N ASN A 432 11.17 9.12 -5.13
CA ASN A 432 12.02 10.26 -4.83
C ASN A 432 13.11 10.51 -5.89
N LYS A 433 12.91 10.08 -7.13
CA LYS A 433 13.84 10.32 -8.24
C LYS A 433 13.16 11.02 -9.40
N ASP A 434 13.89 11.89 -10.08
CA ASP A 434 13.46 12.50 -11.35
C ASP A 434 13.69 11.57 -12.55
N GLU A 435 13.33 12.03 -13.75
CA GLU A 435 13.51 11.28 -15.00
C GLU A 435 14.98 11.01 -15.35
N GLN A 436 15.90 11.84 -14.85
CA GLN A 436 17.34 11.69 -15.02
C GLN A 436 17.98 10.82 -13.91
N GLY A 437 17.18 10.38 -12.93
CA GLY A 437 17.60 9.55 -11.81
C GLY A 437 18.23 10.34 -10.64
N ASN A 438 18.14 11.67 -10.64
CA ASN A 438 18.60 12.51 -9.53
C ASN A 438 17.62 12.42 -8.36
N ASP A 439 18.14 12.51 -7.14
CA ASP A 439 17.33 12.48 -5.94
C ASP A 439 16.52 13.78 -5.79
N LEU A 440 15.23 13.61 -5.53
CA LEU A 440 14.28 14.65 -5.16
C LEU A 440 14.24 14.77 -3.63
N SER A 441 14.08 15.99 -3.12
CA SER A 441 13.89 16.20 -1.69
C SER A 441 12.59 15.55 -1.21
N GLU A 442 12.59 15.08 0.04
CA GLU A 442 11.38 14.53 0.66
C GLU A 442 10.22 15.55 0.62
N ASP A 443 10.52 16.82 0.90
CA ASP A 443 9.55 17.92 0.87
C ASP A 443 8.92 18.12 -0.51
N PHE A 444 9.70 18.02 -1.58
CA PHE A 444 9.17 18.07 -2.93
C PHE A 444 8.21 16.90 -3.20
N VAL A 445 8.59 15.68 -2.78
CA VAL A 445 7.75 14.48 -2.96
C VAL A 445 6.44 14.62 -2.18
N ILE A 446 6.48 15.16 -0.96
CA ILE A 446 5.29 15.44 -0.14
C ILE A 446 4.41 16.49 -0.83
N ALA A 447 4.97 17.63 -1.25
CA ALA A 447 4.22 18.70 -1.91
C ALA A 447 3.55 18.21 -3.21
N ARG A 448 4.26 17.46 -4.06
CA ARG A 448 3.71 16.85 -5.27
C ARG A 448 2.55 15.90 -4.95
N ALA A 449 2.71 15.04 -3.94
CA ALA A 449 1.66 14.10 -3.55
C ALA A 449 0.42 14.80 -2.99
N LEU A 450 0.62 15.89 -2.22
CA LEU A 450 -0.46 16.73 -1.69
C LEU A 450 -1.25 17.43 -2.80
N ASP A 451 -0.56 17.98 -3.80
CA ASP A 451 -1.17 18.61 -4.97
C ASP A 451 -2.07 17.61 -5.74
N GLU A 452 -1.52 16.44 -6.04
CA GLU A 452 -2.22 15.36 -6.73
C GLU A 452 -3.47 14.91 -5.99
N ILE A 453 -3.35 14.51 -4.72
CA ILE A 453 -4.51 14.01 -3.98
C ILE A 453 -5.52 15.11 -3.65
N THR A 454 -5.11 16.38 -3.62
CA THR A 454 -6.05 17.51 -3.57
C THR A 454 -6.95 17.52 -4.79
N SER A 455 -6.38 17.34 -5.99
CA SER A 455 -7.18 17.17 -7.20
C SER A 455 -8.06 15.93 -7.14
N MET A 456 -7.49 14.77 -6.78
CA MET A 456 -8.20 13.48 -6.79
C MET A 456 -9.37 13.40 -5.79
N LYS A 457 -9.22 13.99 -4.60
CA LYS A 457 -10.15 13.79 -3.47
C LYS A 457 -10.89 15.03 -3.01
N ILE A 458 -10.33 16.23 -3.19
CA ILE A 458 -10.98 17.46 -2.74
C ILE A 458 -11.74 18.08 -3.90
N LEU A 459 -11.02 18.40 -4.99
CA LEU A 459 -11.61 19.12 -6.12
C LEU A 459 -12.70 18.31 -6.82
N SER A 460 -12.52 16.99 -6.93
CA SER A 460 -13.52 16.07 -7.51
C SER A 460 -14.90 16.12 -6.86
N ARG A 461 -15.02 16.65 -5.64
CA ARG A 461 -16.31 16.81 -4.92
C ARG A 461 -16.93 18.19 -5.09
N ILE A 462 -16.20 19.16 -5.65
CA ILE A 462 -16.63 20.55 -5.77
C ILE A 462 -17.40 20.73 -7.08
N GLU A 463 -18.68 21.04 -6.92
CA GLU A 463 -19.59 21.35 -8.02
C GLU A 463 -20.75 22.22 -7.50
N GLY A 464 -21.23 23.14 -8.32
CA GLY A 464 -22.35 24.00 -7.98
C GLY A 464 -22.44 25.26 -8.84
N ASP A 465 -23.56 25.95 -8.66
CA ASP A 465 -23.76 27.30 -9.16
C ASP A 465 -23.08 28.35 -8.26
N ASP A 466 -23.20 29.62 -8.64
CA ASP A 466 -22.66 30.78 -7.89
C ASP A 466 -23.19 30.91 -6.45
N THR A 467 -24.24 30.17 -6.07
CA THR A 467 -24.75 30.17 -4.68
C THR A 467 -23.96 29.21 -3.80
N LYS A 468 -23.51 28.09 -4.36
CA LYS A 468 -22.81 27.02 -3.64
C LYS A 468 -21.30 27.11 -3.80
N VAL A 469 -20.82 27.58 -4.95
CA VAL A 469 -19.40 27.74 -5.29
C VAL A 469 -19.19 29.16 -5.77
N THR A 470 -18.82 30.07 -4.88
CA THR A 470 -18.58 31.48 -5.24
C THR A 470 -17.20 31.68 -5.84
N ASP A 471 -17.02 32.75 -6.63
CA ASP A 471 -15.71 33.17 -7.15
C ASP A 471 -14.67 33.36 -6.03
N SER A 472 -15.09 34.03 -4.94
CA SER A 472 -14.27 34.24 -3.75
C SER A 472 -13.89 32.95 -3.03
N PHE A 473 -14.77 31.95 -3.05
CA PHE A 473 -14.48 30.64 -2.47
C PHE A 473 -13.37 29.93 -3.26
N LEU A 474 -13.44 29.95 -4.59
CA LEU A 474 -12.41 29.36 -5.45
C LEU A 474 -11.07 30.10 -5.32
N ASP A 475 -11.08 31.43 -5.20
CA ASP A 475 -9.85 32.22 -4.98
C ASP A 475 -9.21 31.93 -3.62
N ASN A 476 -10.00 31.86 -2.55
CA ASN A 476 -9.50 31.53 -1.22
C ASN A 476 -8.94 30.10 -1.20
N LEU A 477 -9.61 29.15 -1.85
CA LEU A 477 -9.16 27.76 -1.94
C LEU A 477 -7.86 27.67 -2.74
N LYS A 478 -7.77 28.34 -3.88
CA LYS A 478 -6.56 28.40 -4.71
C LYS A 478 -5.38 28.97 -3.93
N THR A 479 -5.57 30.11 -3.27
CA THR A 479 -4.54 30.78 -2.47
C THR A 479 -4.06 29.87 -1.34
N THR A 480 -4.99 29.23 -0.62
CA THR A 480 -4.67 28.33 0.50
C THR A 480 -3.89 27.10 0.04
N ILE A 481 -4.23 26.52 -1.12
CA ILE A 481 -3.50 25.39 -1.69
C ILE A 481 -2.10 25.84 -2.09
N GLU A 482 -1.96 26.97 -2.78
CA GLU A 482 -0.66 27.50 -3.21
C GLU A 482 0.27 27.78 -2.02
N GLU A 483 -0.22 28.48 -1.00
CA GLU A 483 0.52 28.77 0.24
C GLU A 483 0.84 27.48 1.00
N GLY A 484 -0.10 26.54 1.07
CA GLY A 484 0.07 25.25 1.71
C GLY A 484 1.17 24.41 1.06
N LEU A 485 1.20 24.34 -0.27
CA LEU A 485 2.24 23.62 -1.01
C LEU A 485 3.61 24.27 -0.85
N LYS A 486 3.68 25.61 -0.94
CA LYS A 486 4.93 26.37 -0.72
C LYS A 486 5.45 26.24 0.71
N SER A 487 4.56 26.16 1.70
CA SER A 487 4.98 25.96 3.10
C SER A 487 5.65 24.60 3.34
N VAL A 488 5.39 23.61 2.48
CA VAL A 488 6.06 22.31 2.52
C VAL A 488 7.34 22.36 1.69
N TYR A 489 7.30 22.98 0.51
CA TYR A 489 8.45 23.12 -0.39
C TYR A 489 8.44 24.49 -1.06
N ASP A 490 9.36 25.37 -0.63
CA ASP A 490 9.37 26.79 -1.04
C ASP A 490 9.48 26.99 -2.56
N ASP A 491 10.23 26.13 -3.25
CA ASP A 491 10.46 26.19 -4.69
C ASP A 491 9.38 25.45 -5.52
N PHE A 492 8.20 25.21 -4.95
CA PHE A 492 7.13 24.51 -5.65
C PHE A 492 6.62 25.32 -6.85
N LYS A 493 6.74 24.74 -8.05
CA LYS A 493 6.31 25.36 -9.30
C LYS A 493 4.80 25.29 -9.43
N THR A 494 4.13 26.44 -9.26
CA THR A 494 2.67 26.55 -9.36
C THR A 494 2.14 26.30 -10.78
N GLU A 495 2.99 26.44 -11.79
CA GLU A 495 2.65 26.21 -13.20
C GLU A 495 2.41 24.73 -13.50
N ASP A 496 3.08 23.84 -12.77
CA ASP A 496 3.01 22.38 -12.95
C ASP A 496 1.96 21.75 -12.01
N SER A 497 1.26 22.56 -11.21
CA SER A 497 0.31 22.08 -10.20
C SER A 497 -1.00 21.64 -10.82
N VAL A 498 -1.32 20.35 -10.66
CA VAL A 498 -2.56 19.76 -11.17
C VAL A 498 -3.77 20.38 -10.48
N SER A 499 -3.70 20.63 -9.17
CA SER A 499 -4.84 21.18 -8.43
C SER A 499 -5.08 22.68 -8.74
N LEU A 500 -4.02 23.48 -8.87
CA LEU A 500 -4.15 24.91 -9.18
C LEU A 500 -4.60 25.14 -10.63
N LEU A 501 -4.10 24.34 -11.58
CA LEU A 501 -4.58 24.35 -12.97
C LEU A 501 -6.07 23.99 -13.04
N LYS A 502 -6.50 22.96 -12.30
CA LYS A 502 -7.91 22.57 -12.26
C LYS A 502 -8.80 23.65 -11.66
N LEU A 503 -8.39 24.29 -10.55
CA LEU A 503 -9.13 25.41 -9.97
C LEU A 503 -9.27 26.60 -10.92
N LYS A 504 -8.24 26.87 -11.73
CA LYS A 504 -8.30 27.91 -12.76
C LYS A 504 -9.34 27.58 -13.83
N GLU A 505 -9.40 26.33 -14.29
CA GLU A 505 -10.43 25.84 -15.21
C GLU A 505 -11.84 25.98 -14.60
N MET A 506 -12.02 25.51 -13.36
CA MET A 506 -13.29 25.61 -12.64
C MET A 506 -13.76 27.06 -12.50
N LYS A 507 -12.84 27.99 -12.19
CA LYS A 507 -13.14 29.43 -12.10
C LYS A 507 -13.59 30.01 -13.44
N GLN A 508 -12.93 29.62 -14.53
CA GLN A 508 -13.34 30.07 -15.88
C GLN A 508 -14.74 29.59 -16.23
N LYS A 509 -15.10 28.37 -15.86
CA LYS A 509 -16.44 27.80 -16.11
C LYS A 509 -17.52 28.45 -15.27
N LEU A 510 -17.20 28.86 -14.03
CA LEU A 510 -18.16 29.53 -13.14
C LEU A 510 -18.77 30.79 -13.75
N VAL A 511 -18.06 31.48 -14.66
CA VAL A 511 -18.60 32.63 -15.43
C VAL A 511 -19.88 32.30 -16.21
N SER A 512 -20.08 31.03 -16.57
CA SER A 512 -21.29 30.53 -17.22
C SER A 512 -22.45 30.21 -16.25
N GLY A 513 -22.27 30.45 -14.95
CA GLY A 513 -23.26 30.27 -13.89
C GLY A 513 -23.18 28.91 -13.16
N TYR A 514 -22.28 28.02 -13.60
CA TYR A 514 -22.06 26.72 -12.98
C TYR A 514 -20.62 26.25 -13.15
N THR A 515 -20.09 25.55 -12.16
CA THR A 515 -18.78 24.91 -12.23
C THR A 515 -18.81 23.50 -11.65
N SER A 516 -18.02 22.61 -12.23
CA SER A 516 -17.79 21.27 -11.71
C SER A 516 -16.38 20.82 -12.07
N PHE A 517 -15.82 19.94 -11.24
CA PHE A 517 -14.61 19.20 -11.60
C PHE A 517 -14.85 18.34 -12.85
N TRP A 518 -16.08 17.87 -13.05
CA TRP A 518 -16.46 16.88 -14.06
C TRP A 518 -16.84 17.46 -15.42
N SER A 519 -16.92 18.77 -15.54
CA SER A 519 -17.34 19.48 -16.75
C SER A 519 -16.20 20.27 -17.32
#